data_AF-A0A3M1IME6-F1
#
_entry.id   AF-A0A3M1IME6-F1
#
_cell.length_a   1.000
_cell.length_b   1.000
_cell.length_c   1.000
_cell.angle_alpha   90.00
_cell.angle_beta   90.00
_cell.angle_gamma   90.00
#
_symmetry.space_group_name_H-M   'P 1'
#
loop_
_entity.id
_entity.type
_entity.pdbx_description
1 polymer ?
#
loop_
_entity_poly.entity_id
_entity_poly.type
_entity_poly.pdbx_seq_one_letter_code
_entity_poly.pdbx_strand_id
1 'polypeptide(L)'
;RCAAPGAAVFVADLFRPPSEEAARALVELHAVGEPDVLRRDFFNSLRAAFSPEEVRRQLEAAGLDTLRVEVISDRHLVVWGRAT
;
A
#
# COMPACT_ATOMS: atom_id res chain seq x y z
N ARG A 1 3.79 21.47 5.32
CA ARG A 1 2.48 20.83 5.59
C ARG A 1 1.51 21.33 4.52
N CYS A 2 0.76 20.42 3.86
CA CYS A 2 -0.15 20.77 2.75
C CYS A 2 -1.64 20.58 3.10
N ALA A 3 -1.94 20.14 4.33
CA ALA A 3 -3.29 19.91 4.82
C ALA A 3 -3.62 20.88 5.95
N ALA A 4 -4.83 21.44 5.94
CA ALA A 4 -5.38 22.18 7.08
C ALA A 4 -5.73 21.21 8.23
N PRO A 5 -5.73 21.69 9.50
CA PRO A 5 -6.19 20.87 10.62
C PRO A 5 -7.59 20.29 10.36
N GLY A 6 -7.76 18.99 10.61
CA GLY A 6 -9.02 18.26 10.42
C GLY A 6 -9.32 17.83 8.98
N ALA A 7 -8.46 18.14 8.00
CA ALA A 7 -8.62 17.72 6.62
C ALA A 7 -8.67 16.19 6.51
N ALA A 8 -9.58 15.68 5.68
CA ALA A 8 -9.68 14.25 5.41
C ALA A 8 -8.46 13.78 4.60
N VAL A 9 -7.89 12.65 5.02
CA VAL A 9 -6.81 11.97 4.31
C VAL A 9 -7.31 10.60 3.88
N PHE A 10 -7.06 10.25 2.63
CA PHE A 10 -7.31 8.92 2.08
C PHE A 10 -6.20 8.59 1.07
N VAL A 11 -5.48 7.51 1.32
CA VAL A 11 -4.44 6.98 0.44
C VAL A 11 -4.73 5.50 0.26
N ALA A 12 -4.87 5.04 -0.98
CA ALA A 12 -4.95 3.63 -1.32
C ALA A 12 -3.67 3.24 -2.06
N ASP A 13 -3.05 2.14 -1.66
CA ASP A 13 -1.81 1.67 -2.27
C ASP A 13 -1.67 0.16 -2.15
N LEU A 14 -0.70 -0.41 -2.86
CA LEU A 14 -0.25 -1.78 -2.67
C LEU A 14 0.43 -1.95 -1.30
N PHE A 15 0.41 -3.17 -0.78
CA PHE A 15 1.29 -3.56 0.32
C PHE A 15 2.22 -4.68 -0.11
N ARG A 16 3.40 -4.74 0.53
CA ARG A 16 4.41 -5.77 0.22
C ARG A 16 3.90 -7.16 0.62
N PRO A 17 3.80 -8.11 -0.32
CA PRO A 17 3.50 -9.50 0.02
C PRO A 17 4.60 -10.09 0.92
N PRO A 18 4.29 -11.14 1.72
CA PRO A 18 5.23 -11.69 2.69
C PRO A 18 6.44 -12.39 2.05
N SER A 19 6.39 -12.70 0.75
CA SER A 19 7.50 -13.29 0.02
C SER A 19 7.44 -12.97 -1.48
N GLU A 20 8.53 -13.27 -2.18
CA GLU A 20 8.59 -13.13 -3.63
C GLU A 20 7.62 -14.08 -4.35
N GLU A 21 7.47 -15.30 -3.83
CA GLU A 21 6.51 -16.30 -4.35
C GLU A 21 5.07 -15.79 -4.22
N ALA A 22 4.73 -15.17 -3.08
CA ALA A 22 3.42 -14.55 -2.90
C ALA A 22 3.20 -13.39 -3.88
N ALA A 23 4.22 -12.58 -4.14
CA ALA A 23 4.15 -11.52 -5.15
C ALA A 23 3.94 -12.09 -6.57
N ARG A 24 4.65 -13.17 -6.93
CA ARG A 24 4.45 -13.86 -8.22
C ARG A 24 3.03 -14.42 -8.34
N ALA A 25 2.51 -15.04 -7.27
CA ALA A 25 1.15 -15.57 -7.27
C ALA A 25 0.10 -14.47 -7.52
N LEU A 26 0.29 -13.27 -6.97
CA LEU A 26 -0.60 -12.12 -7.23
C LEU A 26 -0.51 -11.63 -8.69
N VAL A 27 0.68 -11.65 -9.30
CA VAL A 27 0.84 -11.29 -10.72
C VAL A 27 0.15 -12.30 -11.63
N GLU A 28 0.26 -13.59 -11.32
CA GLU A 28 -0.46 -14.62 -12.07
C GLU A 28 -1.97 -14.50 -11.91
N LEU A 29 -2.46 -14.13 -10.72
CA LEU A 29 -3.89 -14.00 -10.45
C LEU A 29 -4.49 -12.74 -11.10
N HIS A 30 -3.84 -11.59 -10.99
CA HIS A 30 -4.44 -10.28 -11.31
C HIS A 30 -3.96 -9.66 -12.62
N ALA A 31 -2.85 -10.11 -13.19
CA ALA A 31 -2.30 -9.57 -14.43
C ALA A 31 -2.23 -10.63 -15.54
N VAL A 32 -3.08 -11.67 -15.46
CA VAL A 32 -3.19 -12.69 -16.51
C VAL A 32 -3.62 -12.05 -17.83
N GLY A 33 -2.91 -12.36 -18.91
CA GLY A 33 -3.18 -11.80 -20.24
C GLY A 33 -2.68 -10.37 -20.47
N GLU A 34 -2.11 -9.72 -19.44
CA GLU A 34 -1.48 -8.41 -19.59
C GLU A 34 -0.13 -8.53 -20.32
N PRO A 35 0.32 -7.47 -21.04
CA PRO A 35 1.66 -7.42 -21.61
C PRO A 35 2.75 -7.68 -20.57
N ASP A 36 3.83 -8.36 -21.00
CA ASP A 36 4.94 -8.73 -20.10
C ASP A 36 5.54 -7.56 -19.33
N VAL A 37 5.57 -6.36 -19.95
CA VAL A 37 6.03 -5.14 -19.28
C VAL A 37 5.15 -4.78 -18.08
N LEU A 38 3.83 -4.86 -18.21
CA LEU A 38 2.91 -4.54 -17.12
C LEU A 38 2.95 -5.59 -16.01
N ARG A 39 3.09 -6.87 -16.38
CA ARG A 39 3.28 -7.96 -15.41
C ARG A 39 4.57 -7.76 -14.61
N ARG A 40 5.67 -7.41 -15.28
CA ARG A 40 6.96 -7.12 -14.64
C ARG A 40 6.88 -5.88 -13.75
N ASP A 41 6.23 -4.82 -14.21
CA ASP A 41 6.12 -3.58 -13.44
C ASP A 41 5.25 -3.80 -12.21
N PHE A 42 4.13 -4.52 -12.33
CA PHE A 42 3.29 -4.86 -11.18
C PHE A 42 4.03 -5.71 -10.14
N PHE A 43 4.81 -6.71 -10.57
CA PHE A 43 5.68 -7.48 -9.70
C PHE A 43 6.67 -6.58 -8.94
N ASN A 44 7.32 -5.66 -9.65
CA ASN A 44 8.28 -4.73 -9.04
C ASN A 44 7.59 -3.77 -8.06
N SER A 45 6.39 -3.28 -8.37
CA SER A 45 5.59 -2.45 -7.47
C SER A 45 5.22 -3.19 -6.18
N LEU A 46 4.78 -4.45 -6.25
CA LEU A 46 4.49 -5.27 -5.07
C LEU A 46 5.73 -5.44 -4.18
N ARG A 47 6.91 -5.62 -4.77
CA ARG A 47 8.17 -5.75 -4.03
C ARG A 47 8.62 -4.43 -3.41
N ALA A 48 8.39 -3.31 -4.10
CA ALA A 48 8.78 -1.98 -3.66
C ALA A 48 7.82 -1.39 -2.60
N ALA A 49 6.56 -1.84 -2.57
CA ALA A 49 5.55 -1.40 -1.61
C ALA A 49 6.03 -1.58 -0.16
N PHE A 50 5.45 -0.82 0.78
CA PHE A 50 5.66 -1.05 2.21
C PHE A 50 4.72 -2.14 2.73
N SER A 51 5.12 -2.85 3.79
CA SER A 51 4.20 -3.66 4.56
C SER A 51 3.24 -2.76 5.37
N PRO A 52 2.03 -3.23 5.72
CA PRO A 52 1.09 -2.43 6.53
C PRO A 52 1.71 -1.98 7.86
N GLU A 53 2.60 -2.79 8.41
CA GLU A 53 3.26 -2.53 9.67
C GLU A 53 4.39 -1.48 9.56
N GLU A 54 5.13 -1.47 8.44
CA GLU A 54 6.05 -0.36 8.14
C GLU A 54 5.29 0.96 8.00
N VAL A 55 4.14 0.96 7.32
CA VAL A 55 3.31 2.16 7.16
C VAL A 55 2.84 2.70 8.52
N ARG A 56 2.37 1.83 9.44
CA ARG A 56 1.98 2.25 10.79
C ARG A 56 3.12 2.94 11.54
N ARG A 57 4.31 2.33 11.56
CA ARG A 57 5.48 2.91 12.22
C ARG A 57 5.91 4.24 11.58
N GLN A 58 5.83 4.36 10.26
CA GLN A 58 6.15 5.60 9.56
C GLN A 58 5.17 6.72 9.90
N LEU A 59 3.87 6.41 10.01
CA LEU A 59 2.85 7.38 10.42
C LEU A 59 3.08 7.85 11.85
N GLU A 60 3.37 6.93 12.78
CA GLU A 60 3.72 7.26 14.16
C GLU A 60 4.94 8.18 14.23
N ALA A 61 6.03 7.81 13.54
CA ALA A 61 7.24 8.62 13.48
C ALA A 61 7.03 10.02 12.86
N ALA A 62 6.02 10.16 12.00
CA ALA A 62 5.65 11.43 11.38
C ALA A 62 4.64 12.27 12.20
N GLY A 63 4.17 11.77 13.35
CA GLY A 63 3.11 12.42 14.14
C GLY A 63 1.74 12.41 13.46
N LEU A 64 1.50 11.38 12.64
CA LEU A 64 0.25 11.13 11.91
C LEU A 64 -0.46 9.85 12.42
N ASP A 65 -0.24 9.51 13.68
CA ASP A 65 -0.77 8.34 14.40
C ASP A 65 -2.31 8.33 14.52
N THR A 66 -2.96 9.45 14.22
CA THR A 66 -4.42 9.54 14.09
C THR A 66 -4.97 8.92 12.80
N LEU A 67 -4.11 8.68 11.79
CA LEU A 67 -4.49 7.99 10.56
C LEU A 67 -4.47 6.46 10.78
N ARG A 68 -5.49 5.79 10.27
CA ARG A 68 -5.67 4.33 10.35
C ARG A 68 -5.08 3.65 9.13
N VAL A 69 -4.50 2.46 9.32
CA VAL A 69 -4.03 1.59 8.24
C VAL A 69 -4.85 0.31 8.21
N GLU A 70 -5.61 0.10 7.15
CA GLU A 70 -6.50 -1.06 6.98
C GLU A 70 -6.17 -1.82 5.69
N VAL A 71 -6.07 -3.14 5.77
CA VAL A 71 -5.94 -4.00 4.59
C VAL A 71 -7.34 -4.30 4.06
N ILE A 72 -7.58 -3.97 2.78
CA ILE A 72 -8.92 -4.03 2.17
C ILE A 72 -9.02 -5.07 1.05
N SER A 73 -7.91 -5.69 0.69
CA SER A 73 -7.85 -6.80 -0.29
C SER A 73 -6.59 -7.63 -0.07
N ASP A 74 -6.37 -8.60 -0.93
CA ASP A 74 -5.17 -9.44 -0.95
C ASP A 74 -3.87 -8.69 -1.29
N ARG A 75 -3.97 -7.46 -1.82
CA ARG A 75 -2.81 -6.66 -2.26
C ARG A 75 -2.83 -5.18 -1.90
N HIS A 76 -3.95 -4.66 -1.40
CA HIS A 76 -4.09 -3.23 -1.07
C HIS A 76 -4.34 -2.97 0.40
N LEU A 77 -3.77 -1.85 0.84
CA LEU A 77 -4.14 -1.17 2.07
C LEU A 77 -4.74 0.20 1.77
N VAL A 78 -5.43 0.74 2.76
CA VAL A 78 -5.82 2.15 2.82
C VAL A 78 -5.26 2.78 4.07
N VAL A 79 -4.76 4.01 3.92
CA VAL A 79 -4.46 4.91 5.03
C VAL A 79 -5.53 5.99 5.03
N TRP A 80 -6.28 6.12 6.13
CA TRP A 80 -7.39 7.08 6.18
C TRP A 80 -7.62 7.67 7.56
N GLY A 81 -8.20 8.87 7.58
CA GLY A 81 -8.50 9.58 8.83
C GLY A 81 -8.55 11.09 8.62
N ARG A 82 -8.21 11.84 9.65
CA ARG A 82 -8.11 13.31 9.59
C ARG A 82 -6.71 13.75 10.02
N ALA A 83 -6.12 14.66 9.26
CA ALA A 83 -4.84 15.27 9.62
C ALA A 83 -5.00 16.14 10.87
N THR A 84 -4.01 16.09 11.77
CA THR A 84 -3.92 16.92 12.98
C THR A 84 -3.06 18.15 12.77
#